data_AF-A0A9P7JSH1-F1
#
_entry.id   AF-A0A9P7JSH1-F1
#
_cell.length_a   1.000
_cell.length_b   1.000
_cell.length_c   1.000
_cell.angle_alpha   90.00
_cell.angle_beta   90.00
_cell.angle_gamma   90.00
#
_symmetry.space_group_name_H-M   'P 1'
#
loop_
_entity.id
_entity.type
_entity.pdbx_description
1 polymer ?
#
loop_
_entity_poly.entity_id
_entity_poly.type
_entity_poly.pdbx_seq_one_letter_code
_entity_poly.pdbx_strand_id
1 'polypeptide(L)'
;MGGGHSRHEPDWGAIRAQQEAEARARAAAEAARQEAERAAQAARAEAERLMREAEEARRRFEAQQAEAARRAQAAYEEVQRQRREREQAEQAARAAREAAEAWAREERERAERLAREAEEERCRQRAAQEAARQAAIAAQQEHERQQRAREEENRRLQAEREAAERAAQRAAEEARQAQAARDEAEKQLQDGTRPVVTPTPEEYFAFRAKMQHTEGFFHVAVSGIAGSGKSSLVNAFRGKHNMDLDAAAVGVNETTLVVARYPDPNPSSRFVWYDVPGAGTLKVPDWKYFNDQGLFVFDCIIVVVNNRFTATDVAILSNARRFGIPAFIVRSKADQHIRNLMKDIGYNSDDEGGNKASYFTRARDQYVAESIRSIRTNLQEANIPDQPVYLVSNIALQATVTGKTPKKMMDEVKLLTDLAGTAQRHV
;
A
#
# COMPACT_ATOMS: atom_id res chain seq x y z
N MET A 1 124.04 -146.11 -116.18
CA MET A 1 124.32 -146.52 -114.79
C MET A 1 123.30 -147.58 -114.42
N GLY A 2 123.74 -148.83 -114.26
CA GLY A 2 122.89 -150.03 -114.13
C GLY A 2 121.72 -149.88 -113.15
N GLY A 3 120.59 -150.55 -113.36
CA GLY A 3 120.50 -152.02 -113.43
C GLY A 3 120.36 -152.55 -112.00
N GLY A 4 119.48 -153.46 -111.62
CA GLY A 4 118.50 -154.29 -112.33
C GLY A 4 117.23 -154.39 -111.45
N HIS A 5 116.08 -154.87 -111.94
CA HIS A 5 115.83 -156.22 -112.46
C HIS A 5 116.27 -157.33 -111.49
N SER A 6 115.34 -157.79 -110.65
CA SER A 6 115.04 -159.22 -110.55
C SER A 6 113.58 -159.45 -110.14
N ARG A 7 113.04 -160.50 -110.76
CA ARG A 7 111.66 -161.02 -110.74
C ARG A 7 111.27 -161.61 -109.39
N HIS A 8 110.00 -161.46 -109.01
CA HIS A 8 109.23 -162.52 -108.35
C HIS A 8 107.72 -162.24 -108.46
N GLU A 9 106.98 -163.26 -108.89
CA GLU A 9 105.52 -163.26 -109.09
C GLU A 9 104.76 -162.90 -107.80
N PRO A 10 103.69 -162.06 -107.87
CA PRO A 10 102.87 -161.79 -106.71
C PRO A 10 101.69 -162.75 -106.61
N ASP A 11 101.66 -163.40 -105.46
CA ASP A 11 100.63 -164.25 -104.88
C ASP A 11 99.25 -163.56 -104.80
N TRP A 12 98.29 -164.08 -105.57
CA TRP A 12 96.91 -163.61 -105.68
C TRP A 12 96.11 -163.74 -104.37
N GLY A 13 96.62 -164.44 -103.34
CA GLY A 13 96.00 -164.52 -102.01
C GLY A 13 96.12 -163.22 -101.21
N ALA A 14 97.20 -162.45 -101.40
CA ALA A 14 97.44 -161.22 -100.65
C ALA A 14 96.55 -160.05 -101.12
N ILE A 15 96.15 -160.05 -102.40
CA ILE A 15 95.40 -158.93 -103.01
C ILE A 15 93.92 -158.96 -102.59
N ARG A 16 93.32 -160.13 -102.38
CA ARG A 16 91.92 -160.25 -101.91
C ARG A 16 91.74 -159.82 -100.45
N ALA A 17 92.69 -160.17 -99.58
CA ALA A 17 92.67 -159.76 -98.18
C ALA A 17 92.80 -158.23 -98.03
N GLN A 18 93.52 -157.57 -98.94
CA GLN A 18 93.69 -156.12 -98.94
C GLN A 18 92.41 -155.37 -99.37
N GLN A 19 91.65 -155.91 -100.34
CA GLN A 19 90.40 -155.30 -100.79
C GLN A 19 89.25 -155.41 -99.77
N GLU A 20 89.16 -156.50 -99.01
CA GLU A 20 88.15 -156.63 -97.94
C GLU A 20 88.44 -155.74 -96.73
N ALA A 21 89.72 -155.50 -96.41
CA ALA A 21 90.12 -154.59 -95.35
C ALA A 21 89.78 -153.12 -95.68
N GLU A 22 90.00 -152.69 -96.93
CA GLU A 22 89.65 -151.33 -97.37
C GLU A 22 88.13 -151.09 -97.39
N ALA A 23 87.32 -152.08 -97.76
CA ALA A 23 85.85 -151.95 -97.75
C ALA A 23 85.30 -151.77 -96.32
N ARG A 24 85.82 -152.52 -95.34
CA ARG A 24 85.44 -152.37 -93.93
C ARG A 24 85.87 -151.02 -93.35
N ALA A 25 87.05 -150.53 -93.72
CA ALA A 25 87.53 -149.22 -93.29
C ALA A 25 86.65 -148.07 -93.82
N ARG A 26 86.20 -148.15 -95.08
CA ARG A 26 85.29 -147.15 -95.67
C ARG A 26 83.91 -147.15 -95.00
N ALA A 27 83.33 -148.32 -94.76
CA ALA A 27 82.03 -148.43 -94.09
C ALA A 27 82.07 -147.88 -92.65
N ALA A 28 83.15 -148.15 -91.90
CA ALA A 28 83.34 -147.62 -90.55
C ALA A 28 83.49 -146.08 -90.54
N ALA A 29 84.21 -145.51 -91.53
CA ALA A 29 84.37 -144.07 -91.65
C ALA A 29 83.05 -143.35 -92.01
N GLU A 30 82.20 -143.99 -92.81
CA GLU A 30 80.91 -143.43 -93.22
C GLU A 30 79.89 -143.46 -92.07
N ALA A 31 79.88 -144.53 -91.26
CA ALA A 31 79.06 -144.61 -90.05
C ALA A 31 79.45 -143.54 -89.01
N ALA A 32 80.76 -143.32 -88.79
CA ALA A 32 81.25 -142.29 -87.88
C ALA A 32 80.88 -140.86 -88.35
N ARG A 33 80.86 -140.61 -89.67
CA ARG A 33 80.39 -139.33 -90.22
C ARG A 33 78.90 -139.11 -89.98
N GLN A 34 78.06 -140.12 -90.20
CA GLN A 34 76.62 -140.01 -89.98
C GLN A 34 76.28 -139.79 -88.49
N GLU A 35 77.01 -140.43 -87.58
CA GLU A 35 76.84 -140.23 -86.15
C GLU A 35 77.25 -138.83 -85.71
N ALA A 36 78.39 -138.33 -86.21
CA ALA A 36 78.83 -136.95 -85.97
C ALA A 36 77.85 -135.90 -86.51
N GLU A 37 77.25 -136.15 -87.68
CA GLU A 37 76.28 -135.24 -88.28
C GLU A 37 74.96 -135.20 -87.49
N ARG A 38 74.48 -136.35 -87.01
CA ARG A 38 73.31 -136.41 -86.11
C ARG A 38 73.56 -135.70 -84.79
N ALA A 39 74.74 -135.89 -84.19
CA ALA A 39 75.12 -135.20 -82.97
C ALA A 39 75.19 -133.67 -83.18
N ALA A 40 75.73 -133.21 -84.31
CA ALA A 40 75.78 -131.80 -84.66
C ALA A 40 74.38 -131.20 -84.90
N GLN A 41 73.46 -131.94 -85.53
CA GLN A 41 72.08 -131.49 -85.72
C GLN A 41 71.32 -131.39 -84.39
N ALA A 42 71.47 -132.36 -83.50
CA ALA A 42 70.87 -132.32 -82.16
C ALA A 42 71.36 -131.13 -81.33
N ALA A 43 72.67 -130.87 -81.34
CA ALA A 43 73.26 -129.72 -80.63
C ALA A 43 72.76 -128.36 -81.17
N ARG A 44 72.57 -128.24 -82.50
CA ARG A 44 72.01 -127.02 -83.11
C ARG A 44 70.55 -126.81 -82.72
N ALA A 45 69.73 -127.86 -82.72
CA ALA A 45 68.33 -127.76 -82.32
C ALA A 45 68.17 -127.38 -80.83
N GLU A 46 69.04 -127.89 -79.96
CA GLU A 46 69.05 -127.53 -78.54
C GLU A 46 69.49 -126.07 -78.32
N ALA A 47 70.51 -125.61 -79.06
CA ALA A 47 70.94 -124.22 -79.03
C ALA A 47 69.84 -123.26 -79.51
N GLU A 48 69.11 -123.60 -80.58
CA GLU A 48 67.97 -122.80 -81.06
C GLU A 48 66.83 -122.73 -80.04
N ARG A 49 66.54 -123.84 -79.33
CA ARG A 49 65.51 -123.84 -78.27
C ARG A 49 65.88 -122.91 -77.13
N LEU A 50 67.12 -122.99 -76.64
CA LEU A 50 67.62 -122.13 -75.56
C LEU A 50 67.62 -120.65 -75.97
N MET A 51 67.96 -120.33 -77.21
CA MET A 51 67.91 -118.94 -77.72
C MET A 51 66.48 -118.40 -77.73
N ARG A 52 65.48 -119.20 -78.15
CA ARG A 52 64.07 -118.77 -78.12
C ARG A 52 63.57 -118.57 -76.70
N GLU A 53 63.88 -119.47 -75.78
CA GLU A 53 63.51 -119.34 -74.36
C GLU A 53 64.14 -118.09 -73.74
N ALA A 54 65.41 -117.80 -74.06
CA ALA A 54 66.10 -116.59 -73.61
C ALA A 54 65.49 -115.30 -74.21
N GLU A 55 65.12 -115.31 -75.49
CA GLU A 55 64.48 -114.16 -76.15
C GLU A 55 63.08 -113.91 -75.58
N GLU A 56 62.29 -114.95 -75.33
CA GLU A 56 60.98 -114.82 -74.68
C GLU A 56 61.10 -114.30 -73.24
N ALA A 57 62.07 -114.81 -72.46
CA ALA A 57 62.34 -114.30 -71.11
C ALA A 57 62.74 -112.83 -71.12
N ARG A 58 63.57 -112.41 -72.07
CA ARG A 58 63.96 -111.00 -72.26
C ARG A 58 62.76 -110.13 -72.62
N ARG A 59 61.91 -110.56 -73.55
CA ARG A 59 60.68 -109.81 -73.92
C ARG A 59 59.72 -109.67 -72.74
N ARG A 60 59.55 -110.71 -71.93
CA ARG A 60 58.71 -110.66 -70.72
C ARG A 60 59.27 -109.67 -69.69
N PHE A 61 60.58 -109.66 -69.49
CA PHE A 61 61.24 -108.72 -68.57
C PHE A 61 61.13 -107.28 -69.07
N GLU A 62 61.37 -107.03 -70.35
CA GLU A 62 61.21 -105.69 -70.95
C GLU A 62 59.75 -105.21 -70.87
N ALA A 63 58.77 -106.08 -71.09
CA ALA A 63 57.35 -105.74 -70.93
C ALA A 63 56.98 -105.42 -69.48
N GLN A 64 57.49 -106.19 -68.51
CA GLN A 64 57.29 -105.92 -67.08
C GLN A 64 57.92 -104.58 -66.66
N GLN A 65 59.12 -104.27 -67.14
CA GLN A 65 59.75 -102.97 -66.88
C GLN A 65 58.96 -101.81 -67.49
N ALA A 66 58.46 -101.96 -68.73
CA ALA A 66 57.65 -100.94 -69.38
C ALA A 66 56.31 -100.69 -68.66
N GLU A 67 55.66 -101.75 -68.17
CA GLU A 67 54.43 -101.63 -67.37
C GLU A 67 54.70 -100.97 -66.02
N ALA A 68 55.77 -101.35 -65.33
CA ALA A 68 56.19 -100.72 -64.07
C ALA A 68 56.50 -99.22 -64.26
N ALA A 69 57.20 -98.85 -65.35
CA ALA A 69 57.49 -97.46 -65.68
C ALA A 69 56.21 -96.65 -65.95
N ARG A 70 55.24 -97.20 -66.69
CA ARG A 70 53.95 -96.54 -66.93
C ARG A 70 53.15 -96.34 -65.65
N ARG A 71 53.13 -97.33 -64.75
CA ARG A 71 52.47 -97.21 -63.43
C ARG A 71 53.15 -96.15 -62.57
N ALA A 72 54.47 -96.11 -62.54
CA ALA A 72 55.22 -95.10 -61.80
C ALA A 72 54.96 -93.68 -62.35
N GLN A 73 54.89 -93.52 -63.68
CA GLN A 73 54.59 -92.24 -64.31
C GLN A 73 53.15 -91.79 -64.02
N ALA A 74 52.15 -92.67 -64.14
CA ALA A 74 50.76 -92.36 -63.81
C ALA A 74 50.60 -91.96 -62.33
N ALA A 75 51.25 -92.69 -61.41
CA ALA A 75 51.25 -92.34 -59.99
C ALA A 75 51.91 -90.98 -59.72
N TYR A 76 53.01 -90.67 -60.42
CA TYR A 76 53.68 -89.37 -60.31
C TYR A 76 52.77 -88.23 -60.81
N GLU A 77 52.13 -88.39 -61.98
CA GLU A 77 51.21 -87.40 -62.54
C GLU A 77 49.99 -87.18 -61.64
N GLU A 78 49.46 -88.23 -61.02
CA GLU A 78 48.34 -88.13 -60.07
C GLU A 78 48.72 -87.36 -58.81
N VAL A 79 49.90 -87.62 -58.23
CA VAL A 79 50.42 -86.85 -57.09
C VAL A 79 50.62 -85.38 -57.46
N GLN A 80 51.14 -85.09 -58.65
CA GLN A 80 51.29 -83.70 -59.11
C GLN A 80 49.93 -83.01 -59.32
N ARG A 81 48.93 -83.73 -59.83
CA ARG A 81 47.57 -83.19 -59.97
C ARG A 81 46.96 -82.86 -58.61
N GLN A 82 47.02 -83.79 -57.67
CA GLN A 82 46.52 -83.58 -56.31
C GLN A 82 47.25 -82.42 -55.61
N ARG A 83 48.56 -82.29 -55.82
CA ARG A 83 49.33 -81.16 -55.30
C ARG A 83 48.84 -79.82 -55.86
N ARG A 84 48.64 -79.72 -57.19
CA ARG A 84 48.13 -78.49 -57.83
C ARG A 84 46.71 -78.16 -57.39
N GLU A 85 45.82 -79.15 -57.30
CA GLU A 85 44.45 -78.98 -56.81
C GLU A 85 44.45 -78.47 -55.37
N ARG A 86 45.31 -79.02 -54.50
CA ARG A 86 45.47 -78.57 -53.12
C ARG A 86 46.03 -77.14 -53.04
N GLU A 87 47.05 -76.82 -53.82
CA GLU A 87 47.63 -75.47 -53.87
C GLU A 87 46.59 -74.44 -54.37
N GLN A 88 45.79 -74.78 -55.38
CA GLN A 88 44.71 -73.93 -55.86
C GLN A 88 43.58 -73.78 -54.83
N ALA A 89 43.20 -74.86 -54.15
CA ALA A 89 42.21 -74.81 -53.08
C ALA A 89 42.68 -73.98 -51.88
N GLU A 90 43.96 -74.09 -51.50
CA GLU A 90 44.56 -73.27 -50.45
C GLU A 90 44.63 -71.78 -50.85
N GLN A 91 44.96 -71.46 -52.11
CA GLN A 91 44.93 -70.08 -52.62
C GLN A 91 43.51 -69.52 -52.66
N ALA A 92 42.53 -70.28 -53.15
CA ALA A 92 41.14 -69.88 -53.18
C ALA A 92 40.58 -69.67 -51.75
N ALA A 93 40.94 -70.55 -50.81
CA ALA A 93 40.55 -70.41 -49.41
C ALA A 93 41.19 -69.17 -48.75
N ARG A 94 42.44 -68.85 -49.07
CA ARG A 94 43.09 -67.61 -48.60
C ARG A 94 42.40 -66.36 -49.16
N ALA A 95 42.18 -66.31 -50.47
CA ALA A 95 41.49 -65.20 -51.11
C ALA A 95 40.06 -65.01 -50.58
N ALA A 96 39.32 -66.10 -50.35
CA ALA A 96 37.99 -66.06 -49.76
C ALA A 96 38.01 -65.54 -48.30
N ARG A 97 39.01 -65.93 -47.50
CA ARG A 97 39.19 -65.42 -46.13
C ARG A 97 39.53 -63.93 -46.14
N GLU A 98 40.46 -63.50 -46.98
CA GLU A 98 40.84 -62.08 -47.10
C GLU A 98 39.66 -61.22 -47.57
N ALA A 99 38.89 -61.70 -48.56
CA ALA A 99 37.68 -61.01 -49.02
C ALA A 99 36.60 -60.94 -47.93
N ALA A 100 36.40 -62.03 -47.17
CA ALA A 100 35.45 -62.05 -46.05
C ALA A 100 35.89 -61.12 -44.91
N GLU A 101 37.19 -61.08 -44.60
CA GLU A 101 37.75 -60.17 -43.60
C GLU A 101 37.65 -58.70 -44.04
N ALA A 102 37.93 -58.40 -45.30
CA ALA A 102 37.78 -57.05 -45.86
C ALA A 102 36.32 -56.59 -45.82
N TRP A 103 35.39 -57.44 -46.25
CA TRP A 103 33.95 -57.15 -46.17
C TRP A 103 33.48 -56.96 -44.72
N ALA A 104 33.92 -57.82 -43.80
CA ALA A 104 33.59 -57.69 -42.38
C ALA A 104 34.17 -56.41 -41.75
N ARG A 105 35.36 -55.95 -42.18
CA ARG A 105 35.94 -54.67 -41.76
C ARG A 105 35.12 -53.50 -42.27
N GLU A 106 34.79 -53.47 -43.56
CA GLU A 106 33.99 -52.38 -44.15
C GLU A 106 32.60 -52.28 -43.49
N GLU A 107 31.93 -53.41 -43.26
CA GLU A 107 30.63 -53.43 -42.58
C GLU A 107 30.73 -52.98 -41.12
N ARG A 108 31.78 -53.37 -40.39
CA ARG A 108 32.02 -52.86 -39.04
C ARG A 108 32.25 -51.35 -39.03
N GLU A 109 33.05 -50.82 -39.94
CA GLU A 109 33.28 -49.38 -40.05
C GLU A 109 32.01 -48.61 -40.43
N ARG A 110 31.18 -49.16 -41.33
CA ARG A 110 29.88 -48.58 -41.68
C ARG A 110 28.93 -48.60 -40.48
N ALA A 111 28.85 -49.71 -39.77
CA ALA A 111 28.04 -49.84 -38.56
C ALA A 111 28.51 -48.88 -37.46
N GLU A 112 29.83 -48.74 -37.26
CA GLU A 112 30.40 -47.78 -36.29
C GLU A 112 30.12 -46.33 -36.68
N ARG A 113 30.22 -45.96 -37.97
CA ARG A 113 29.85 -44.61 -38.44
C ARG A 113 28.39 -44.29 -38.17
N LEU A 114 27.48 -45.20 -38.55
CA LEU A 114 26.04 -45.03 -38.29
C LEU A 114 25.73 -44.99 -36.80
N ALA A 115 26.42 -45.80 -35.98
CA ALA A 115 26.25 -45.78 -34.53
C ALA A 115 26.71 -44.45 -33.92
N ARG A 116 27.85 -43.89 -34.38
CA ARG A 116 28.35 -42.58 -33.94
C ARG A 116 27.41 -41.46 -34.33
N GLU A 117 26.93 -41.44 -35.58
CA GLU A 117 25.96 -40.44 -36.04
C GLU A 117 24.66 -40.49 -35.23
N ALA A 118 24.13 -41.70 -34.98
CA ALA A 118 22.94 -41.89 -34.15
C ALA A 118 23.17 -41.49 -32.68
N GLU A 119 24.36 -41.74 -32.12
CA GLU A 119 24.72 -41.32 -30.77
C GLU A 119 24.88 -39.81 -30.65
N GLU A 120 25.54 -39.17 -31.63
CA GLU A 120 25.65 -37.71 -31.71
C GLU A 120 24.27 -37.04 -31.82
N GLU A 121 23.38 -37.59 -32.65
CA GLU A 121 22.02 -37.08 -32.80
C GLU A 121 21.23 -37.23 -31.50
N ARG A 122 21.35 -38.37 -30.81
CA ARG A 122 20.74 -38.58 -29.48
C ARG A 122 21.31 -37.61 -28.43
N CYS A 123 22.61 -37.35 -28.44
CA CYS A 123 23.24 -36.37 -27.56
C CYS A 123 22.74 -34.96 -27.85
N ARG A 124 22.62 -34.56 -29.12
CA ARG A 124 22.05 -33.26 -29.52
C ARG A 124 20.59 -33.14 -29.09
N GLN A 125 19.78 -34.18 -29.27
CA GLN A 125 18.38 -34.19 -28.85
C GLN A 125 18.24 -34.08 -27.33
N ARG A 126 19.06 -34.80 -26.55
CA ARG A 126 19.08 -34.70 -25.08
C ARG A 126 19.49 -33.30 -24.62
N ALA A 127 20.57 -32.75 -25.18
CA ALA A 127 21.02 -31.39 -24.88
C ALA A 127 19.95 -30.33 -25.23
N ALA A 128 19.27 -30.49 -26.37
CA ALA A 128 18.17 -29.61 -26.77
C ALA A 128 16.96 -29.73 -25.82
N GLN A 129 16.60 -30.93 -25.38
CA GLN A 129 15.53 -31.13 -24.40
C GLN A 129 15.87 -30.55 -23.03
N GLU A 130 17.11 -30.73 -22.55
CA GLU A 130 17.57 -30.16 -21.29
C GLU A 130 17.61 -28.63 -21.35
N ALA A 131 18.12 -28.05 -22.45
CA ALA A 131 18.10 -26.61 -22.67
C ALA A 131 16.68 -26.06 -22.74
N ALA A 132 15.76 -26.73 -23.44
CA ALA A 132 14.35 -26.34 -23.50
C ALA A 132 13.68 -26.40 -22.11
N ARG A 133 13.99 -27.43 -21.30
CA ARG A 133 13.48 -27.55 -19.93
C ARG A 133 14.00 -26.44 -19.03
N GLN A 134 15.29 -26.12 -19.11
CA GLN A 134 15.90 -25.03 -18.35
C GLN A 134 15.33 -23.67 -18.77
N ALA A 135 15.15 -23.43 -20.07
CA ALA A 135 14.53 -22.23 -20.59
C ALA A 135 13.06 -22.09 -20.13
N ALA A 136 12.30 -23.18 -20.09
CA ALA A 136 10.92 -23.17 -19.60
C ALA A 136 10.85 -22.83 -18.09
N ILE A 137 11.76 -23.39 -17.27
CA ILE A 137 11.84 -23.07 -15.84
C ILE A 137 12.22 -21.59 -15.66
N ALA A 138 13.21 -21.09 -16.39
CA ALA A 138 13.63 -19.69 -16.32
C ALA A 138 12.48 -18.75 -16.74
N ALA A 139 11.79 -19.05 -17.84
CA ALA A 139 10.63 -18.27 -18.30
C ALA A 139 9.48 -18.27 -17.27
N GLN A 140 9.22 -19.41 -16.62
CA GLN A 140 8.21 -19.51 -15.58
C GLN A 140 8.58 -18.69 -14.33
N GLN A 141 9.83 -18.77 -13.88
CA GLN A 141 10.33 -17.97 -12.75
C GLN A 141 10.28 -16.46 -13.05
N GLU A 142 10.62 -16.06 -14.27
CA GLU A 142 10.52 -14.67 -14.72
C GLU A 142 9.06 -14.20 -14.76
N HIS A 143 8.15 -15.03 -15.27
CA HIS A 143 6.72 -14.74 -15.28
C HIS A 143 6.16 -14.59 -13.87
N GLU A 144 6.49 -15.50 -12.95
CA GLU A 144 6.08 -15.42 -11.54
C GLU A 144 6.65 -14.18 -10.84
N ARG A 145 7.90 -13.81 -11.11
CA ARG A 145 8.50 -12.56 -10.58
C ARG A 145 7.77 -11.33 -11.11
N GLN A 146 7.45 -11.29 -12.41
CA GLN A 146 6.70 -10.20 -13.01
C GLN A 146 5.27 -10.12 -12.46
N GLN A 147 4.60 -11.25 -12.25
CA GLN A 147 3.28 -11.29 -11.63
C GLN A 147 3.31 -10.77 -10.20
N ARG A 148 4.26 -11.24 -9.36
CA ARG A 148 4.41 -10.75 -7.98
C ARG A 148 4.71 -9.26 -7.92
N ALA A 149 5.58 -8.75 -8.80
CA ALA A 149 5.87 -7.32 -8.87
C ALA A 149 4.63 -6.49 -9.23
N ARG A 150 3.85 -6.94 -10.22
CA ARG A 150 2.58 -6.30 -10.62
C ARG A 150 1.52 -6.37 -9.51
N GLU A 151 1.39 -7.50 -8.83
CA GLU A 151 0.47 -7.66 -7.70
C GLU A 151 0.86 -6.75 -6.54
N GLU A 152 2.16 -6.65 -6.21
CA GLU A 152 2.64 -5.78 -5.15
C GLU A 152 2.45 -4.30 -5.50
N GLU A 153 2.72 -3.90 -6.75
CA GLU A 153 2.45 -2.56 -7.26
C GLU A 153 0.95 -2.22 -7.22
N ASN A 154 0.09 -3.11 -7.70
CA ASN A 154 -1.36 -2.95 -7.62
C ASN A 154 -1.85 -2.85 -6.18
N ARG A 155 -1.30 -3.65 -5.27
CA ARG A 155 -1.63 -3.60 -3.85
C ARG A 155 -1.20 -2.29 -3.20
N ARG A 156 -0.05 -1.74 -3.59
CA ARG A 156 0.41 -0.40 -3.14
C ARG A 156 -0.50 0.71 -3.66
N LEU A 157 -0.81 0.70 -4.96
CA LEU A 157 -1.71 1.68 -5.58
C LEU A 157 -3.12 1.62 -4.96
N GLN A 158 -3.61 0.42 -4.65
CA GLN A 158 -4.91 0.24 -4.03
C GLN A 158 -4.91 0.71 -2.56
N ALA A 159 -3.84 0.43 -1.80
CA ALA A 159 -3.68 0.96 -0.45
C ALA A 159 -3.57 2.49 -0.42
N GLU A 160 -2.85 3.10 -1.38
CA GLU A 160 -2.79 4.56 -1.53
C GLU A 160 -4.15 5.16 -1.89
N ARG A 161 -4.90 4.55 -2.81
CA ARG A 161 -6.26 4.98 -3.15
C ARG A 161 -7.20 4.89 -1.96
N GLU A 162 -7.19 3.78 -1.23
CA GLU A 162 -8.02 3.61 -0.03
C GLU A 162 -7.63 4.59 1.08
N ALA A 163 -6.32 4.86 1.26
CA ALA A 163 -5.84 5.86 2.21
C ALA A 163 -6.26 7.27 1.80
N ALA A 164 -6.16 7.61 0.51
CA ALA A 164 -6.60 8.88 -0.05
C ALA A 164 -8.13 9.05 0.06
N GLU A 165 -8.92 8.02 -0.21
CA GLU A 165 -10.37 8.02 -0.03
C GLU A 165 -10.75 8.19 1.44
N ARG A 166 -10.11 7.48 2.37
CA ARG A 166 -10.34 7.66 3.81
C ARG A 166 -9.95 9.05 4.29
N ALA A 167 -8.84 9.60 3.79
CA ALA A 167 -8.43 10.97 4.10
C ALA A 167 -9.41 12.00 3.53
N ALA A 168 -9.90 11.80 2.31
CA ALA A 168 -10.91 12.64 1.68
C ALA A 168 -12.26 12.54 2.41
N GLN A 169 -12.67 11.36 2.87
CA GLN A 169 -13.87 11.17 3.68
C GLN A 169 -13.77 11.86 5.02
N ARG A 170 -12.64 11.73 5.74
CA ARG A 170 -12.39 12.46 6.99
C ARG A 170 -12.40 13.96 6.77
N ALA A 171 -11.72 14.46 5.75
CA ALA A 171 -11.71 15.87 5.40
C ALA A 171 -13.11 16.38 5.01
N ALA A 172 -13.91 15.58 4.29
CA ALA A 172 -15.29 15.92 3.94
C ALA A 172 -16.22 15.90 5.16
N GLU A 173 -16.02 14.98 6.09
CA GLU A 173 -16.79 14.90 7.33
C GLU A 173 -16.41 16.03 8.29
N GLU A 174 -15.13 16.36 8.44
CA GLU A 174 -14.64 17.53 9.15
C GLU A 174 -15.15 18.83 8.51
N ALA A 175 -15.11 18.93 7.17
CA ALA A 175 -15.67 20.09 6.47
C ALA A 175 -17.19 20.19 6.66
N ARG A 176 -17.92 19.07 6.64
CA ARG A 176 -19.37 19.05 6.92
C ARG A 176 -19.67 19.40 8.37
N GLN A 177 -18.88 18.95 9.34
CA GLN A 177 -19.00 19.32 10.75
C GLN A 177 -18.66 20.79 10.96
N ALA A 178 -17.61 21.31 10.32
CA ALA A 178 -17.25 22.72 10.34
C ALA A 178 -18.32 23.59 9.68
N GLN A 179 -18.91 23.11 8.58
CA GLN A 179 -20.02 23.79 7.90
C GLN A 179 -21.30 23.74 8.75
N ALA A 180 -21.64 22.60 9.35
CA ALA A 180 -22.78 22.49 10.26
C ALA A 180 -22.59 23.36 11.51
N ALA A 181 -21.38 23.41 12.09
CA ALA A 181 -21.05 24.30 13.20
C ALA A 181 -21.09 25.78 12.78
N ARG A 182 -20.72 26.11 11.55
CA ARG A 182 -20.87 27.46 10.98
C ARG A 182 -22.32 27.83 10.75
N ASP A 183 -23.10 26.96 10.12
CA ASP A 183 -24.52 27.16 9.84
C ASP A 183 -25.33 27.21 11.15
N GLU A 184 -24.94 26.43 12.16
CA GLU A 184 -25.51 26.46 13.50
C GLU A 184 -25.09 27.73 14.26
N ALA A 185 -23.83 28.16 14.17
CA ALA A 185 -23.38 29.44 14.72
C ALA A 185 -24.04 30.64 14.03
N GLU A 186 -24.29 30.55 12.71
CA GLU A 186 -24.98 31.57 11.91
C GLU A 186 -26.47 31.60 12.24
N LYS A 187 -27.11 30.44 12.43
CA LYS A 187 -28.47 30.35 12.99
C LYS A 187 -28.55 30.88 14.42
N GLN A 188 -27.58 30.59 15.29
CA GLN A 188 -27.51 31.15 16.65
C GLN A 188 -27.31 32.67 16.64
N LEU A 189 -26.62 33.21 15.62
CA LEU A 189 -26.51 34.64 15.37
C LEU A 189 -27.83 35.25 14.85
N GLN A 190 -28.56 34.54 13.98
CA GLN A 190 -29.87 34.96 13.44
C GLN A 190 -30.99 34.87 14.48
N ASP A 191 -30.98 33.85 15.34
CA ASP A 191 -31.99 33.59 16.38
C ASP A 191 -31.74 34.40 17.67
N GLY A 192 -30.75 35.30 17.66
CA GLY A 192 -30.53 36.27 18.74
C GLY A 192 -30.11 35.65 20.07
N THR A 193 -29.70 34.39 20.11
CA THR A 193 -29.11 33.77 21.31
C THR A 193 -27.65 34.20 21.41
N ARG A 194 -27.47 35.44 21.86
CA ARG A 194 -26.17 36.08 22.03
C ARG A 194 -25.34 35.23 23.00
N PRO A 195 -24.09 34.87 22.67
CA PRO A 195 -23.27 33.98 23.49
C PRO A 195 -23.11 34.62 24.85
N VAL A 196 -23.42 33.85 25.89
CA VAL A 196 -23.40 34.43 27.21
C VAL A 196 -21.98 34.41 27.72
N VAL A 197 -21.34 35.57 27.65
CA VAL A 197 -20.01 35.80 28.20
C VAL A 197 -20.15 35.87 29.71
N THR A 198 -19.88 34.77 30.40
CA THR A 198 -19.63 34.77 31.84
C THR A 198 -18.17 35.20 32.04
N PRO A 199 -17.88 36.29 32.77
CA PRO A 199 -16.52 36.72 33.06
C PRO A 199 -15.72 35.61 33.74
N THR A 200 -14.46 35.48 33.39
CA THR A 200 -13.52 34.60 34.09
C THR A 200 -13.30 35.12 35.52
N PRO A 201 -12.90 34.24 36.48
CA PRO A 201 -12.57 34.69 37.83
C PRO A 201 -11.48 35.77 37.86
N GLU A 202 -10.51 35.71 36.96
CA GLU A 202 -9.44 36.72 36.82
C GLU A 202 -10.00 38.09 36.41
N GLU A 203 -10.88 38.11 35.41
CA GLU A 203 -11.60 39.33 35.03
C GLU A 203 -12.45 39.86 36.18
N TYR A 204 -13.13 38.98 36.93
CA TYR A 204 -13.92 39.38 38.09
C TYR A 204 -13.09 40.12 39.13
N PHE A 205 -11.93 39.58 39.53
CA PHE A 205 -11.04 40.24 40.48
C PHE A 205 -10.42 41.52 39.90
N ALA A 206 -10.07 41.53 38.61
CA ALA A 206 -9.54 42.73 37.95
C ALA A 206 -10.56 43.88 37.93
N PHE A 207 -11.82 43.59 37.62
CA PHE A 207 -12.89 44.58 37.66
C PHE A 207 -13.20 45.04 39.08
N ARG A 208 -13.22 44.15 40.08
CA ARG A 208 -13.37 44.54 41.50
C ARG A 208 -12.25 45.48 41.95
N ALA A 209 -11.01 45.18 41.60
CA ALA A 209 -9.87 46.04 41.90
C ALA A 209 -9.98 47.40 41.19
N LYS A 210 -10.34 47.40 39.89
CA LYS A 210 -10.54 48.61 39.09
C LYS A 210 -11.65 49.51 39.66
N MET A 211 -12.75 48.93 40.12
CA MET A 211 -13.87 49.66 40.72
C MET A 211 -13.62 50.06 42.19
N GLN A 212 -12.43 49.77 42.73
CA GLN A 212 -12.09 50.02 44.13
C GLN A 212 -13.16 49.44 45.07
N HIS A 213 -13.57 48.20 44.79
CA HIS A 213 -14.55 47.50 45.60
C HIS A 213 -13.97 47.26 47.00
N THR A 214 -14.69 47.67 48.04
CA THR A 214 -14.26 47.62 49.43
C THR A 214 -15.17 46.70 50.22
N GLU A 215 -14.60 45.77 50.97
CA GLU A 215 -15.38 44.86 51.81
C GLU A 215 -16.10 45.64 52.94
N GLY A 216 -17.33 45.25 53.27
CA GLY A 216 -18.17 45.94 54.26
C GLY A 216 -18.88 47.21 53.76
N PHE A 217 -18.79 47.52 52.47
CA PHE A 217 -19.58 48.55 51.79
C PHE A 217 -20.53 47.91 50.78
N PHE A 218 -21.64 48.58 50.50
CA PHE A 218 -22.64 48.18 49.52
C PHE A 218 -22.49 49.02 48.23
N HIS A 219 -22.05 48.37 47.17
CA HIS A 219 -21.66 48.98 45.91
C HIS A 219 -22.83 48.98 44.92
N VAL A 220 -23.34 50.17 44.60
CA VAL A 220 -24.52 50.36 43.75
C VAL A 220 -24.14 51.03 42.44
N ALA A 221 -24.38 50.34 41.31
CA ALA A 221 -24.19 50.90 39.98
C ALA A 221 -25.44 51.61 39.49
N VAL A 222 -25.30 52.84 39.01
CA VAL A 222 -26.36 53.60 38.34
C VAL A 222 -26.08 53.57 36.84
N SER A 223 -26.89 52.82 36.10
CA SER A 223 -26.69 52.51 34.68
C SER A 223 -27.94 52.83 33.86
N GLY A 224 -27.79 53.06 32.57
CA GLY A 224 -28.89 53.43 31.66
C GLY A 224 -28.38 54.25 30.49
N ILE A 225 -29.26 54.64 29.57
CA ILE A 225 -28.84 55.37 28.37
C ILE A 225 -28.25 56.76 28.65
N ALA A 226 -27.51 57.31 27.69
CA ALA A 226 -27.04 58.69 27.74
C ALA A 226 -28.20 59.68 27.95
N GLY A 227 -28.00 60.70 28.79
CA GLY A 227 -29.02 61.71 29.07
C GLY A 227 -30.21 61.26 29.92
N SER A 228 -30.25 60.03 30.44
CA SER A 228 -31.31 59.54 31.34
C SER A 228 -31.27 60.15 32.74
N GLY A 229 -30.23 60.94 33.08
CA GLY A 229 -30.14 61.62 34.38
C GLY A 229 -29.43 60.83 35.48
N LYS A 230 -28.59 59.85 35.11
CA LYS A 230 -27.78 58.99 36.02
C LYS A 230 -26.94 59.81 37.01
N SER A 231 -26.08 60.69 36.52
CA SER A 231 -25.20 61.53 37.35
C SER A 231 -26.00 62.41 38.32
N SER A 232 -27.11 63.00 37.86
CA SER A 232 -28.02 63.76 38.73
C SER A 232 -28.70 62.90 39.80
N LEU A 233 -29.01 61.64 39.48
CA LEU A 233 -29.58 60.69 40.43
C LEU A 233 -28.55 60.25 41.48
N VAL A 234 -27.30 60.00 41.06
CA VAL A 234 -26.16 59.74 41.97
C VAL A 234 -25.97 60.90 42.94
N ASN A 235 -26.02 62.14 42.46
CA ASN A 235 -25.96 63.33 43.33
C ASN A 235 -27.13 63.38 44.32
N ALA A 236 -28.34 63.09 43.86
CA ALA A 236 -29.53 63.08 44.72
C ALA A 236 -29.47 62.01 45.81
N PHE A 237 -28.99 60.80 45.50
CA PHE A 237 -28.75 59.75 46.51
C PHE A 237 -27.72 60.17 47.56
N ARG A 238 -26.74 61.01 47.18
CA ARG A 238 -25.75 61.60 48.08
C ARG A 238 -26.24 62.87 48.79
N GLY A 239 -27.48 63.30 48.56
CA GLY A 239 -28.02 64.55 49.10
C GLY A 239 -27.38 65.82 48.51
N LYS A 240 -26.61 65.71 47.42
CA LYS A 240 -25.85 66.80 46.79
C LYS A 240 -26.60 67.50 45.68
N HIS A 241 -26.27 68.78 45.49
CA HIS A 241 -26.73 69.55 44.34
C HIS A 241 -25.77 69.34 43.17
N ASN A 242 -26.27 69.40 41.94
CA ASN A 242 -25.46 69.13 40.72
C ASN A 242 -24.31 70.12 40.48
N MET A 243 -24.31 71.26 41.19
CA MET A 243 -23.29 72.29 41.10
C MET A 243 -22.29 72.27 42.27
N ASP A 244 -22.40 71.29 43.17
CA ASP A 244 -21.45 71.14 44.27
C ASP A 244 -20.09 70.67 43.73
N LEU A 245 -18.99 71.08 44.38
CA LEU A 245 -17.62 70.84 43.92
C LEU A 245 -17.25 69.36 43.76
N ASP A 246 -17.89 68.46 44.51
CA ASP A 246 -17.68 67.02 44.49
C ASP A 246 -18.90 66.23 43.97
N ALA A 247 -19.79 66.92 43.26
CA ALA A 247 -20.91 66.31 42.55
C ALA A 247 -20.44 65.58 41.30
N ALA A 248 -21.16 64.53 40.92
CA ALA A 248 -21.03 63.91 39.62
C ALA A 248 -21.38 64.93 38.52
N ALA A 249 -20.49 65.06 37.53
CA ALA A 249 -20.65 66.04 36.46
C ALA A 249 -21.90 65.74 35.61
N VAL A 250 -22.77 66.74 35.47
CA VAL A 250 -24.01 66.64 34.69
C VAL A 250 -23.87 67.44 33.39
N GLY A 251 -24.26 66.85 32.26
CA GLY A 251 -24.26 67.52 30.96
C GLY A 251 -25.31 66.97 30.00
N VAL A 252 -25.49 67.67 28.88
CA VAL A 252 -26.42 67.26 27.79
C VAL A 252 -25.80 66.15 26.94
N ASN A 253 -24.48 66.19 26.74
CA ASN A 253 -23.70 65.12 26.12
C ASN A 253 -23.21 64.14 27.19
N GLU A 254 -22.80 62.93 26.78
CA GLU A 254 -22.23 61.96 27.72
C GLU A 254 -20.99 62.54 28.41
N THR A 255 -21.12 62.85 29.69
CA THR A 255 -20.06 63.44 30.52
C THR A 255 -19.16 62.39 31.17
N THR A 256 -19.62 61.13 31.22
CA THR A 256 -18.97 60.02 31.93
C THR A 256 -18.44 59.00 30.93
N LEU A 257 -17.12 59.01 30.65
CA LEU A 257 -16.48 58.07 29.72
C LEU A 257 -15.94 56.81 30.42
N VAL A 258 -15.79 56.86 31.74
CA VAL A 258 -15.31 55.79 32.61
C VAL A 258 -16.20 55.76 33.85
N VAL A 259 -16.47 54.58 34.39
CA VAL A 259 -17.24 54.42 35.63
C VAL A 259 -16.61 55.24 36.76
N ALA A 260 -17.39 56.15 37.35
CA ALA A 260 -16.95 57.04 38.40
C ALA A 260 -17.52 56.64 39.76
N ARG A 261 -16.66 56.55 40.77
CA ARG A 261 -16.99 56.10 42.13
C ARG A 261 -17.27 57.30 43.05
N TYR A 262 -18.39 57.24 43.77
CA TYR A 262 -18.83 58.27 44.70
C TYR A 262 -19.30 57.66 46.03
N PRO A 263 -18.44 57.63 47.05
CA PRO A 263 -18.85 57.26 48.40
C PRO A 263 -19.95 58.19 48.94
N ASP A 264 -20.81 57.63 49.79
CA ASP A 264 -21.81 58.42 50.50
C ASP A 264 -21.13 59.43 51.44
N PRO A 265 -21.57 60.70 51.48
CA PRO A 265 -20.99 61.70 52.36
C PRO A 265 -21.29 61.44 53.85
N ASN A 266 -22.31 60.65 54.19
CA ASN A 266 -22.61 60.27 55.57
C ASN A 266 -21.64 59.16 56.03
N PRO A 267 -20.79 59.38 57.06
CA PRO A 267 -19.83 58.37 57.54
C PRO A 267 -20.48 57.09 58.08
N SER A 268 -21.75 57.15 58.49
CA SER A 268 -22.50 55.98 58.96
C SER A 268 -23.14 55.19 57.81
N SER A 269 -23.20 55.77 56.61
CA SER A 269 -23.70 55.09 55.41
C SER A 269 -22.61 54.18 54.85
N ARG A 270 -22.99 52.94 54.54
CA ARG A 270 -22.11 51.96 53.88
C ARG A 270 -22.30 51.95 52.36
N PHE A 271 -23.07 52.88 51.80
CA PHE A 271 -23.32 52.93 50.36
C PHE A 271 -22.15 53.56 49.60
N VAL A 272 -21.83 52.98 48.45
CA VAL A 272 -20.94 53.55 47.45
C VAL A 272 -21.67 53.57 46.13
N TRP A 273 -21.84 54.76 45.56
CA TRP A 273 -22.59 54.99 44.34
C TRP A 273 -21.64 55.07 43.14
N TYR A 274 -21.99 54.42 42.04
CA TYR A 274 -21.19 54.43 40.82
C TYR A 274 -22.00 55.00 39.66
N ASP A 275 -21.49 56.05 39.03
CA ASP A 275 -22.05 56.58 37.79
C ASP A 275 -21.42 55.84 36.61
N VAL A 276 -22.22 55.02 35.92
CA VAL A 276 -21.77 54.18 34.80
C VAL A 276 -21.99 54.94 33.49
N PRO A 277 -21.01 54.97 32.57
CA PRO A 277 -21.15 55.57 31.24
C PRO A 277 -22.42 55.10 30.52
N GLY A 278 -23.18 56.01 29.96
CA GLY A 278 -24.45 55.69 29.31
C GLY A 278 -24.30 54.80 28.09
N ALA A 279 -25.22 53.84 27.95
CA ALA A 279 -25.31 53.03 26.74
C ALA A 279 -25.86 53.83 25.54
N GLY A 280 -25.38 53.49 24.33
CA GLY A 280 -25.83 54.11 23.07
C GLY A 280 -24.87 55.13 22.43
N THR A 281 -23.77 55.50 23.09
CA THR A 281 -22.71 56.38 22.54
C THR A 281 -21.42 55.62 22.21
N LEU A 282 -21.23 54.44 22.76
CA LEU A 282 -20.14 53.52 22.44
C LEU A 282 -20.58 52.58 21.32
N LYS A 283 -19.69 52.26 20.35
CA LYS A 283 -19.91 51.20 19.33
C LYS A 283 -19.93 49.78 19.96
N VAL A 284 -20.37 49.66 21.21
CA VAL A 284 -20.42 48.43 21.98
C VAL A 284 -21.84 47.90 21.87
N PRO A 285 -22.03 46.67 21.36
CA PRO A 285 -23.34 46.05 21.34
C PRO A 285 -23.97 45.98 22.73
N ASP A 286 -25.27 46.25 22.83
CA ASP A 286 -26.05 46.30 24.09
C ASP A 286 -25.84 45.10 25.03
N TRP A 287 -25.60 43.91 24.46
CA TRP A 287 -25.37 42.68 25.22
C TRP A 287 -23.97 42.58 25.83
N LYS A 288 -23.00 43.28 25.26
CA LYS A 288 -21.61 43.31 25.76
C LYS A 288 -21.43 44.42 26.79
N TYR A 289 -22.27 45.45 26.76
CA TYR A 289 -22.23 46.58 27.68
C TYR A 289 -22.20 46.16 29.15
N PHE A 290 -22.99 45.16 29.57
CA PHE A 290 -23.02 44.70 30.96
C PHE A 290 -21.64 44.19 31.44
N ASN A 291 -20.96 43.41 30.61
CA ASN A 291 -19.64 42.86 30.93
C ASN A 291 -18.51 43.88 30.72
N ASP A 292 -18.56 44.66 29.63
CA ASP A 292 -17.53 45.66 29.32
C ASP A 292 -17.48 46.77 30.37
N GLN A 293 -18.62 47.14 30.95
CA GLN A 293 -18.69 48.10 32.07
C GLN A 293 -18.48 47.44 33.44
N GLY A 294 -18.31 46.11 33.49
CA GLY A 294 -18.06 45.38 34.73
C GLY A 294 -19.27 45.36 35.68
N LEU A 295 -20.50 45.41 35.17
CA LEU A 295 -21.69 45.51 36.03
C LEU A 295 -21.89 44.30 36.96
N PHE A 296 -21.26 43.16 36.64
CA PHE A 296 -21.30 41.94 37.44
C PHE A 296 -20.55 42.03 38.79
N VAL A 297 -19.78 43.09 39.05
CA VAL A 297 -19.03 43.24 40.33
C VAL A 297 -19.78 44.02 41.40
N PHE A 298 -20.96 44.55 41.07
CA PHE A 298 -21.75 45.37 41.99
C PHE A 298 -22.77 44.54 42.75
N ASP A 299 -23.05 44.95 43.98
CA ASP A 299 -24.03 44.31 44.85
C ASP A 299 -25.47 44.63 44.41
N CYS A 300 -25.66 45.74 43.70
CA CYS A 300 -26.95 46.19 43.18
C CYS A 300 -26.80 47.09 41.96
N ILE A 301 -27.79 47.04 41.07
CA ILE A 301 -27.86 47.88 39.88
C ILE A 301 -29.16 48.69 39.86
N ILE A 302 -29.06 50.00 39.67
CA ILE A 302 -30.17 50.89 39.37
C ILE A 302 -30.18 51.15 37.86
N VAL A 303 -31.22 50.69 37.18
CA VAL A 303 -31.43 50.88 35.75
C VAL A 303 -32.30 52.12 35.54
N VAL A 304 -31.68 53.22 35.11
CA VAL A 304 -32.33 54.50 34.88
C VAL A 304 -32.89 54.56 33.47
N VAL A 305 -34.20 54.36 33.38
CA VAL A 305 -34.96 54.40 32.13
C VAL A 305 -35.42 55.84 31.86
N ASN A 306 -35.28 56.28 30.61
CA ASN A 306 -35.75 57.59 30.16
C ASN A 306 -37.17 57.47 29.54
N ASN A 307 -37.44 58.20 28.45
CA ASN A 307 -38.79 58.23 27.86
C ASN A 307 -39.21 56.91 27.19
N ARG A 308 -38.26 56.08 26.76
CA ARG A 308 -38.48 54.78 26.13
C ARG A 308 -37.66 53.71 26.85
N PHE A 309 -38.24 52.52 26.97
CA PHE A 309 -37.53 51.32 27.39
C PHE A 309 -36.73 50.80 26.20
N THR A 310 -35.43 50.56 26.37
CA THR A 310 -34.52 50.25 25.28
C THR A 310 -34.02 48.81 25.34
N ALA A 311 -33.48 48.31 24.23
CA ALA A 311 -32.83 47.00 24.18
C ALA A 311 -31.63 46.90 25.15
N THR A 312 -30.99 48.03 25.47
CA THR A 312 -29.95 48.06 26.50
C THR A 312 -30.52 47.86 27.90
N ASP A 313 -31.65 48.49 28.23
CA ASP A 313 -32.30 48.30 29.54
C ASP A 313 -32.69 46.83 29.74
N VAL A 314 -33.25 46.20 28.69
CA VAL A 314 -33.51 44.75 28.64
C VAL A 314 -32.24 43.95 28.88
N ALA A 315 -31.15 44.29 28.18
CA ALA A 315 -29.88 43.56 28.31
C ALA A 315 -29.29 43.67 29.71
N ILE A 316 -29.34 44.84 30.34
CA ILE A 316 -28.86 45.05 31.72
C ILE A 316 -29.69 44.23 32.69
N LEU A 317 -31.03 44.29 32.61
CA LEU A 317 -31.94 43.57 33.51
C LEU A 317 -31.83 42.05 33.36
N SER A 318 -31.76 41.56 32.12
CA SER A 318 -31.59 40.13 31.83
C SER A 318 -30.26 39.60 32.36
N ASN A 319 -29.16 40.34 32.18
CA ASN A 319 -27.87 39.94 32.73
C ASN A 319 -27.82 40.06 34.26
N ALA A 320 -28.36 41.13 34.86
CA ALA A 320 -28.44 41.27 36.30
C ALA A 320 -29.14 40.05 36.94
N ARG A 321 -30.29 39.63 36.39
CA ARG A 321 -30.99 38.41 36.80
C ARG A 321 -30.11 37.17 36.66
N ARG A 322 -29.38 37.04 35.56
CA ARG A 322 -28.48 35.90 35.32
C ARG A 322 -27.35 35.81 36.35
N PHE A 323 -26.76 36.94 36.72
CA PHE A 323 -25.70 37.02 37.73
C PHE A 323 -26.24 37.03 39.17
N GLY A 324 -27.56 36.97 39.36
CA GLY A 324 -28.18 37.03 40.69
C GLY A 324 -28.10 38.40 41.36
N ILE A 325 -27.85 39.46 40.59
CA ILE A 325 -27.69 40.83 41.11
C ILE A 325 -29.07 41.51 41.13
N PRO A 326 -29.51 42.05 42.28
CA PRO A 326 -30.77 42.78 42.38
C PRO A 326 -30.73 44.05 41.53
N ALA A 327 -31.73 44.22 40.67
CA ALA A 327 -31.86 45.38 39.79
C ALA A 327 -33.14 46.18 40.09
N PHE A 328 -33.04 47.51 40.13
CA PHE A 328 -34.15 48.43 40.35
C PHE A 328 -34.40 49.28 39.10
N ILE A 329 -35.63 49.27 38.58
CA ILE A 329 -36.01 50.13 37.46
C ILE A 329 -36.43 51.49 38.00
N VAL A 330 -35.69 52.53 37.64
CA VAL A 330 -35.96 53.90 38.06
C VAL A 330 -36.25 54.76 36.84
N ARG A 331 -37.41 55.41 36.82
CA ARG A 331 -37.72 56.46 35.84
C ARG A 331 -37.46 57.81 36.47
N SER A 332 -36.36 58.44 36.05
CA SER A 332 -35.98 59.76 36.53
C SER A 332 -36.87 60.85 35.91
N LYS A 333 -36.66 62.11 36.34
CA LYS A 333 -37.32 63.30 35.77
C LYS A 333 -38.86 63.23 35.82
N ALA A 334 -39.43 62.51 36.77
CA ALA A 334 -40.88 62.40 36.92
C ALA A 334 -41.55 63.77 37.06
N ASP A 335 -40.91 64.73 37.74
CA ASP A 335 -41.40 66.10 37.86
C ASP A 335 -41.52 66.81 36.52
N GLN A 336 -40.57 66.60 35.59
CA GLN A 336 -40.62 67.21 34.27
C GLN A 336 -41.73 66.62 33.42
N HIS A 337 -41.90 65.30 33.43
CA HIS A 337 -42.96 64.63 32.69
C HIS A 337 -44.34 65.03 33.20
N ILE A 338 -44.54 65.09 34.52
CA ILE A 338 -45.79 65.55 35.11
C ILE A 338 -46.06 67.01 34.74
N ARG A 339 -45.04 67.90 34.77
CA ARG A 339 -45.21 69.29 34.32
C ARG A 339 -45.60 69.41 32.85
N ASN A 340 -45.03 68.58 31.98
CA ASN A 340 -45.39 68.57 30.56
C ASN A 340 -46.83 68.10 30.38
N LEU A 341 -47.19 66.99 31.01
CA LEU A 341 -48.55 66.45 30.94
C LEU A 341 -49.58 67.42 31.54
N MET A 342 -49.23 68.16 32.60
CA MET A 342 -50.08 69.23 33.13
C MET A 342 -50.41 70.27 32.05
N LYS A 343 -49.44 70.69 31.22
CA LYS A 343 -49.68 71.62 30.11
C LYS A 343 -50.59 71.00 29.05
N ASP A 344 -50.39 69.72 28.73
CA ASP A 344 -51.18 69.00 27.72
C ASP A 344 -52.65 68.85 28.14
N ILE A 345 -52.93 68.68 29.45
CA ILE A 345 -54.30 68.66 30.00
C ILE A 345 -54.91 70.06 30.19
N GLY A 346 -54.22 71.12 29.73
CA GLY A 346 -54.73 72.49 29.72
C GLY A 346 -54.32 73.36 30.91
N TYR A 347 -53.34 72.97 31.73
CA TYR A 347 -52.82 73.86 32.76
C TYR A 347 -52.00 74.99 32.13
N ASN A 348 -52.50 76.23 32.28
CA ASN A 348 -51.76 77.44 31.99
C ASN A 348 -51.32 78.11 33.30
N SER A 349 -50.05 78.50 33.41
CA SER A 349 -49.53 79.23 34.58
C SER A 349 -50.12 80.62 34.73
N ASP A 350 -50.66 81.16 33.63
CA ASP A 350 -51.16 82.52 33.52
C ASP A 350 -52.67 82.61 33.83
N ASP A 351 -53.32 81.47 34.04
CA ASP A 351 -54.73 81.38 34.45
C ASP A 351 -54.83 81.46 35.98
N GLU A 352 -55.31 82.59 36.52
CA GLU A 352 -55.41 82.83 37.97
C GLU A 352 -56.44 81.92 38.69
N GLY A 353 -57.25 81.16 37.95
CA GLY A 353 -58.35 80.32 38.48
C GLY A 353 -58.08 78.81 38.56
N GLY A 354 -56.94 78.31 38.09
CA GLY A 354 -56.68 76.87 38.01
C GLY A 354 -56.26 76.22 39.34
N ASN A 355 -57.00 75.21 39.82
CA ASN A 355 -56.55 74.39 40.96
C ASN A 355 -55.33 73.53 40.58
N LYS A 356 -54.14 74.11 40.72
CA LYS A 356 -52.84 73.50 40.41
C LYS A 356 -52.65 72.12 41.04
N ALA A 357 -53.21 71.88 42.22
CA ALA A 357 -53.12 70.58 42.89
C ALA A 357 -53.94 69.51 42.16
N SER A 358 -55.15 69.84 41.68
CA SER A 358 -55.98 68.91 40.90
C SER A 358 -55.32 68.50 39.58
N TYR A 359 -54.79 69.47 38.83
CA TYR A 359 -54.04 69.19 37.60
C TYR A 359 -52.80 68.34 37.85
N PHE A 360 -52.06 68.62 38.94
CA PHE A 360 -50.91 67.82 39.33
C PHE A 360 -51.29 66.38 39.67
N THR A 361 -52.35 66.15 40.46
CA THR A 361 -52.80 64.81 40.81
C THR A 361 -53.24 64.03 39.57
N ARG A 362 -54.03 64.64 38.68
CA ARG A 362 -54.47 64.00 37.42
C ARG A 362 -53.28 63.63 36.52
N ALA A 363 -52.36 64.57 36.30
CA ALA A 363 -51.17 64.34 35.50
C ALA A 363 -50.26 63.28 36.14
N ARG A 364 -50.10 63.31 37.46
CA ARG A 364 -49.31 62.30 38.19
C ARG A 364 -49.90 60.91 38.00
N ASP A 365 -51.18 60.73 38.28
CA ASP A 365 -51.83 59.42 38.26
C ASP A 365 -51.83 58.84 36.83
N GLN A 366 -52.08 59.68 35.82
CA GLN A 366 -51.96 59.30 34.42
C GLN A 366 -50.52 58.90 34.06
N TYR A 367 -49.52 59.72 34.42
CA TYR A 367 -48.11 59.43 34.12
C TYR A 367 -47.62 58.13 34.79
N VAL A 368 -48.02 57.88 36.04
CA VAL A 368 -47.69 56.65 36.79
C VAL A 368 -48.33 55.45 36.10
N ALA A 369 -49.63 55.51 35.78
CA ALA A 369 -50.34 54.41 35.14
C ALA A 369 -49.77 54.08 33.76
N GLU A 370 -49.50 55.08 32.93
CA GLU A 370 -48.93 54.90 31.59
C GLU A 370 -47.49 54.36 31.65
N SER A 371 -46.67 54.87 32.57
CA SER A 371 -45.28 54.41 32.75
C SER A 371 -45.20 52.95 33.20
N ILE A 372 -45.98 52.57 34.21
CA ILE A 372 -46.00 51.20 34.72
C ILE A 372 -46.53 50.25 33.64
N ARG A 373 -47.61 50.63 32.94
CA ARG A 373 -48.16 49.82 31.84
C ARG A 373 -47.13 49.60 30.74
N SER A 374 -46.48 50.69 30.28
CA SER A 374 -45.49 50.62 29.22
C SER A 374 -44.30 49.74 29.60
N ILE A 375 -43.74 49.91 30.79
CA ILE A 375 -42.60 49.10 31.23
C ILE A 375 -43.01 47.64 31.43
N ARG A 376 -44.20 47.36 32.00
CA ARG A 376 -44.70 46.00 32.16
C ARG A 376 -44.83 45.26 30.81
N THR A 377 -45.40 45.90 29.80
CA THR A 377 -45.50 45.30 28.45
C THR A 377 -44.12 44.98 27.89
N ASN A 378 -43.16 45.92 28.01
CA ASN A 378 -41.79 45.68 27.53
C ASN A 378 -41.06 44.57 28.32
N LEU A 379 -41.28 44.46 29.62
CA LEU A 379 -40.73 43.37 30.44
C LEU A 379 -41.28 42.00 30.02
N GLN A 380 -42.59 41.93 29.75
CA GLN A 380 -43.26 40.72 29.27
C GLN A 380 -42.75 40.29 27.89
N GLU A 381 -42.64 41.23 26.94
CA GLU A 381 -42.07 40.97 25.61
C GLU A 381 -40.62 40.47 25.70
N ALA A 382 -39.86 40.97 26.68
CA ALA A 382 -38.49 40.53 26.95
C ALA A 382 -38.37 39.26 27.80
N ASN A 383 -39.49 38.63 28.20
CA ASN A 383 -39.54 37.47 29.10
C ASN A 383 -38.83 37.69 30.46
N ILE A 384 -38.87 38.94 30.96
CA ILE A 384 -38.36 39.35 32.26
C ILE A 384 -39.53 39.38 33.26
N PRO A 385 -39.39 38.83 34.48
CA PRO A 385 -40.43 38.87 35.50
C PRO A 385 -40.86 40.31 35.81
N ASP A 386 -42.14 40.49 36.13
CA ASP A 386 -42.65 41.80 36.54
C ASP A 386 -41.92 42.25 37.82
N GLN A 387 -41.50 43.52 37.83
CA GLN A 387 -40.73 44.10 38.93
C GLN A 387 -41.16 45.56 39.16
N PRO A 388 -41.06 46.08 40.39
CA PRO A 388 -41.51 47.43 40.70
C PRO A 388 -40.72 48.48 39.92
N VAL A 389 -41.44 49.45 39.37
CA VAL A 389 -40.88 50.65 38.75
C VAL A 389 -41.02 51.80 39.72
N TYR A 390 -39.93 52.53 39.93
CA TYR A 390 -39.90 53.70 40.82
C TYR A 390 -39.83 54.97 39.99
N LEU A 391 -40.83 55.83 40.12
CA LEU A 391 -40.86 57.12 39.47
C LEU A 391 -40.35 58.16 40.46
N VAL A 392 -39.23 58.81 40.12
CA VAL A 392 -38.53 59.69 41.05
C VAL A 392 -38.23 61.05 40.44
N SER A 393 -38.23 62.07 41.30
CA SER A 393 -37.63 63.36 41.03
C SER A 393 -36.35 63.52 41.84
N ASN A 394 -35.26 63.90 41.17
CA ASN A 394 -33.97 64.12 41.83
C ASN A 394 -34.06 65.15 42.96
N ILE A 395 -34.91 66.18 42.81
CA ILE A 395 -35.11 67.22 43.82
C ILE A 395 -35.81 66.64 45.06
N ALA A 396 -36.84 65.82 44.85
CA ALA A 396 -37.57 65.19 45.95
C ALA A 396 -36.70 64.13 46.66
N LEU A 397 -35.89 63.40 45.90
CA LEU A 397 -34.96 62.40 46.44
C LEU A 397 -33.88 63.07 47.28
N GLN A 398 -33.25 64.14 46.76
CA GLN A 398 -32.27 64.93 47.50
C GLN A 398 -32.85 65.49 48.81
N ALA A 399 -34.07 66.03 48.77
CA ALA A 399 -34.75 66.53 49.96
C ALA A 399 -34.95 65.41 50.99
N THR A 400 -35.41 64.24 50.55
CA THR A 400 -35.67 63.09 51.41
C THR A 400 -34.39 62.56 52.06
N VAL A 401 -33.31 62.43 51.31
CA VAL A 401 -31.99 61.99 51.82
C VAL A 401 -31.43 62.99 52.84
N THR A 402 -31.64 64.29 52.63
CA THR A 402 -31.19 65.34 53.56
C THR A 402 -32.12 65.58 54.76
N GLY A 403 -33.14 64.73 54.95
CA GLY A 403 -34.08 64.81 56.07
C GLY A 403 -35.16 65.88 55.94
N LYS A 404 -35.34 66.47 54.75
CA LYS A 404 -36.39 67.46 54.45
C LYS A 404 -37.59 66.78 53.82
N THR A 405 -38.80 67.23 54.14
CA THR A 405 -40.03 66.72 53.51
C THR A 405 -40.25 67.41 52.15
N PRO A 406 -40.21 66.68 51.02
CA PRO A 406 -40.46 67.28 49.71
C PRO A 406 -41.93 67.67 49.54
N LYS A 407 -42.18 68.82 48.87
CA LYS A 407 -43.55 69.29 48.58
C LYS A 407 -44.32 68.38 47.62
N LYS A 408 -43.61 67.59 46.81
CA LYS A 408 -44.15 66.72 45.76
C LYS A 408 -43.41 65.40 45.81
N MET A 409 -43.93 64.47 46.60
CA MET A 409 -43.36 63.13 46.76
C MET A 409 -43.98 62.17 45.74
N MET A 410 -43.14 61.29 45.21
CA MET A 410 -43.48 60.18 44.32
C MET A 410 -43.07 58.88 45.01
N ASP A 411 -42.15 58.11 44.41
CA ASP A 411 -41.68 56.82 44.95
C ASP A 411 -40.33 56.91 45.69
N GLU A 412 -39.84 58.11 46.02
CA GLU A 412 -38.48 58.29 46.56
C GLU A 412 -38.26 57.55 47.89
N VAL A 413 -39.21 57.66 48.82
CA VAL A 413 -39.14 56.98 50.12
C VAL A 413 -39.17 55.47 49.93
N LYS A 414 -40.00 54.99 49.00
CA LYS A 414 -40.14 53.56 48.71
C LYS A 414 -38.84 53.01 48.11
N LEU A 415 -38.25 53.72 47.15
CA LEU A 415 -36.97 53.35 46.53
C LEU A 415 -35.84 53.26 47.58
N LEU A 416 -35.72 54.25 48.46
CA LEU A 416 -34.71 54.25 49.52
C LEU A 416 -34.92 53.10 50.52
N THR A 417 -36.17 52.81 50.88
CA THR A 417 -36.52 51.72 51.80
C THR A 417 -36.16 50.36 51.20
N ASP A 418 -36.51 50.13 49.92
CA ASP A 418 -36.25 48.86 49.25
C ASP A 418 -34.74 48.66 48.98
N LEU A 419 -34.01 49.73 48.65
CA LEU A 419 -32.54 49.72 48.54
C LEU A 419 -31.87 49.40 49.89
N ALA A 420 -32.29 50.06 50.97
CA ALA A 420 -31.77 49.79 52.31
C ALA A 420 -32.05 48.34 52.76
N GLY A 421 -33.27 47.84 52.50
CA GLY A 421 -33.63 46.46 52.78
C GLY A 421 -32.82 45.45 51.96
N THR A 422 -32.39 45.82 50.76
CA THR A 422 -31.52 44.98 49.91
C THR A 422 -30.09 44.98 50.43
N ALA A 423 -29.55 46.13 50.81
CA ALA A 423 -28.24 46.24 51.44
C ALA A 423 -28.15 45.42 52.74
N GLN A 424 -29.20 45.44 53.58
CA GLN A 424 -29.26 44.66 54.82
C GLN A 424 -29.30 43.15 54.62
N ARG A 425 -29.73 42.65 53.45
CA ARG A 425 -29.71 41.21 53.12
C ARG A 425 -28.38 40.76 52.52
N HIS A 426 -27.54 41.70 52.13
CA HIS A 426 -26.27 41.46 51.42
C HIS A 426 -25.05 41.51 52.36
N VAL A 427 -25.20 42.14 53.53
CA VAL A 427 -24.29 42.03 54.69
C VAL A 427 -24.72 40.85 55.54
#